data_AF-A0A0R0BFL4-F1
#
_entry.id   AF-A0A0R0BFL4-F1
#
_cell.length_a   1.000
_cell.length_b   1.000
_cell.length_c   1.000
_cell.angle_alpha   90.00
_cell.angle_beta   90.00
_cell.angle_gamma   90.00
#
_symmetry.space_group_name_H-M   'P 1'
#
loop_
_entity.id
_entity.type
_entity.pdbx_description
1 polymer ?
#
loop_
_entity_poly.entity_id
_entity_poly.type
_entity_poly.pdbx_seq_one_letter_code
_entity_poly.pdbx_strand_id
1 'polypeptide(L)'
;MEFPLNPHFSVHAPEHPRPKGLYAQVDFIEPLGEGLALVGLDGVDAEWFAKFSEDHGLSKNAASVDVCKAFAQRAPLFHLQLTMFLDEANRRFRARTRHWLRIDLSAEGPLRGELYPTLFSPAQTVAFDAVRLPLMNRRSQQLNSLTLVPNQPPVPHTPPTPLHIEELAVLDVGQGSANALLCREGVARIYFDVGCGVYRNAPTRPPNISFCQCEDPVVVLSHWDADHWAGATIDTGLLTRTWIAPIPATIKHIVFLMNIWTAGGKTHLLSTSATVQLGSGIKLVRCKGPASDRNESGLALIAEHEGKRWLLPGDASYHNVPGALKRPVTGLVATHHGARVHGPGAPVPSPAPDYARLAYSFGPGNAHGKYGVSHPRPAGVHAYDAAGWTHTGWGVLPLGSAIASPPGLARATAHHPTAHLNGIRIGWTAPVGVLPHLAVCPKAMPLTQT
;
A
#
# COMPACT_ATOMS: atom_id res chain seq x y z
N MET A 1 22.39 8.39 -11.56
CA MET A 1 21.65 8.64 -12.80
C MET A 1 20.19 8.74 -12.39
N GLU A 2 19.58 9.90 -12.54
CA GLU A 2 18.18 10.11 -12.15
C GLU A 2 17.30 9.56 -13.28
N PHE A 3 16.51 8.52 -13.00
CA PHE A 3 15.61 7.93 -13.99
C PHE A 3 14.30 8.72 -13.96
N PRO A 4 13.73 9.10 -15.12
CA PRO A 4 12.51 9.90 -15.14
C PRO A 4 11.33 9.07 -14.62
N LEU A 5 10.92 9.37 -13.39
CA LEU A 5 9.69 8.85 -12.77
C LEU A 5 8.47 9.49 -13.46
N ASN A 6 7.36 8.76 -13.59
CA ASN A 6 6.10 9.37 -14.04
C ASN A 6 5.74 10.56 -13.14
N PRO A 7 5.33 11.72 -13.68
CA PRO A 7 5.06 12.90 -12.88
C PRO A 7 3.95 12.73 -11.82
N HIS A 8 3.02 11.79 -12.01
CA HIS A 8 2.00 11.47 -11.01
C HIS A 8 2.60 10.94 -9.69
N PHE A 9 3.78 10.33 -9.76
CA PHE A 9 4.47 9.79 -8.59
C PHE A 9 5.52 10.75 -8.01
N SER A 10 5.69 11.93 -8.59
CA SER A 10 6.61 12.94 -8.09
C SER A 10 6.02 13.70 -6.91
N VAL A 11 6.87 14.10 -5.95
CA VAL A 11 6.48 14.95 -4.82
C VAL A 11 6.05 16.34 -5.29
N HIS A 12 6.70 16.84 -6.34
CA HIS A 12 6.32 18.08 -7.00
C HIS A 12 5.34 17.78 -8.12
N ALA A 13 4.15 18.36 -8.03
CA ALA A 13 3.22 18.32 -9.14
C ALA A 13 3.81 19.14 -10.30
N PRO A 14 3.95 18.56 -11.50
CA PRO A 14 4.06 19.41 -12.68
C PRO A 14 2.78 20.24 -12.82
N GLU A 15 2.87 21.42 -13.42
CA GLU A 15 1.68 22.13 -13.87
C GLU A 15 1.03 21.35 -15.02
N HIS A 16 0.20 20.36 -14.67
CA HIS A 16 -0.71 19.74 -15.62
C HIS A 16 -2.01 20.55 -15.65
N PRO A 17 -2.46 20.99 -16.84
CA PRO A 17 -3.79 21.56 -16.95
C PRO A 17 -4.81 20.52 -16.48
N ARG A 18 -5.83 20.98 -15.76
CA ARG A 18 -6.93 20.11 -15.36
C ARG A 18 -7.51 19.42 -16.60
N PRO A 19 -7.60 18.07 -16.62
CA PRO A 19 -8.10 17.36 -17.78
C PRO A 19 -9.57 17.70 -18.01
N LYS A 20 -10.00 17.73 -19.28
CA LYS A 20 -11.44 17.81 -19.61
C LYS A 20 -12.15 16.47 -19.47
N GLY A 21 -11.40 15.38 -19.46
CA GLY A 21 -11.94 14.06 -19.22
C GLY A 21 -10.86 13.02 -19.00
N LEU A 22 -11.26 11.89 -18.42
CA LEU A 22 -10.40 10.77 -18.08
C LEU A 22 -10.90 9.49 -18.75
N TYR A 23 -9.96 8.67 -19.22
CA TYR A 23 -10.19 7.23 -19.28
C TYR A 23 -9.74 6.64 -17.96
N ALA A 24 -10.67 6.05 -17.19
CA ALA A 24 -10.40 5.60 -15.83
C ALA A 24 -10.86 4.17 -15.57
N GLN A 25 -10.20 3.48 -14.64
CA GLN A 25 -10.63 2.20 -14.09
C GLN A 25 -10.96 2.38 -12.62
N VAL A 26 -11.91 1.60 -12.11
CA VAL A 26 -12.17 1.55 -10.67
C VAL A 26 -10.96 0.91 -10.01
N ASP A 27 -10.35 1.66 -9.09
CA ASP A 27 -9.22 1.21 -8.31
C ASP A 27 -9.74 0.44 -7.07
N PHE A 28 -10.65 1.05 -6.32
CA PHE A 28 -11.30 0.44 -5.18
C PHE A 28 -12.71 0.99 -4.92
N ILE A 29 -13.49 0.23 -4.14
CA ILE A 29 -14.74 0.67 -3.51
C ILE A 29 -14.66 0.29 -2.04
N GLU A 30 -14.44 1.26 -1.16
CA GLU A 30 -14.21 1.03 0.26
C GLU A 30 -15.42 1.50 1.07
N PRO A 31 -16.05 0.63 1.89
CA PRO A 31 -17.09 1.05 2.84
C PRO A 31 -16.51 1.93 3.95
N LEU A 32 -17.04 3.14 4.13
CA LEU A 32 -16.60 4.06 5.20
C LEU A 32 -17.38 3.87 6.51
N GLY A 33 -18.52 3.18 6.47
CA GLY A 33 -19.50 3.11 7.56
C GLY A 33 -20.75 3.93 7.26
N GLU A 34 -21.82 3.76 8.05
CA GLU A 34 -23.08 4.53 7.91
C GLU A 34 -23.71 4.48 6.50
N GLY A 35 -23.49 3.38 5.77
CA GLY A 35 -23.99 3.21 4.41
C GLY A 35 -23.24 4.01 3.34
N LEU A 36 -22.08 4.59 3.65
CA LEU A 36 -21.25 5.35 2.71
C LEU A 36 -20.08 4.52 2.17
N ALA A 37 -19.58 4.94 1.02
CA ALA A 37 -18.40 4.37 0.38
C ALA A 37 -17.50 5.46 -0.24
N LEU A 38 -16.20 5.18 -0.23
CA LEU A 38 -15.19 5.87 -1.02
C LEU A 38 -14.92 5.05 -2.29
N VAL A 39 -15.09 5.67 -3.46
CA VAL A 39 -14.75 5.06 -4.75
C VAL A 39 -13.49 5.75 -5.28
N GLY A 40 -12.41 5.00 -5.41
CA GLY A 40 -11.18 5.45 -6.06
C GLY A 40 -11.15 5.02 -7.52
N LEU A 41 -10.75 5.91 -8.42
CA LEU A 41 -10.54 5.61 -9.83
C LEU A 41 -9.17 6.10 -10.30
N ASP A 42 -8.46 5.24 -11.00
CA ASP A 42 -7.19 5.59 -11.65
C ASP A 42 -7.44 5.91 -13.12
N GLY A 43 -7.00 7.08 -13.56
CA GLY A 43 -7.24 7.53 -14.92
C GLY A 43 -6.05 8.17 -15.59
N VAL A 44 -6.16 8.25 -16.92
CA VAL A 44 -5.26 9.01 -17.79
C VAL A 44 -6.08 10.08 -18.51
N ASP A 45 -5.49 11.25 -18.75
CA ASP A 45 -6.11 12.31 -19.56
C ASP A 45 -6.56 11.75 -20.92
N ALA A 46 -7.85 11.93 -21.22
CA ALA A 46 -8.48 11.38 -22.41
C ALA A 46 -8.03 12.05 -23.72
N GLU A 47 -7.75 13.35 -23.70
CA GLU A 47 -7.27 14.10 -24.88
C GLU A 47 -5.81 13.74 -25.15
N TRP A 48 -4.98 13.73 -24.10
CA TRP A 48 -3.58 13.32 -24.23
C TRP A 48 -3.47 11.89 -24.75
N PHE A 49 -4.25 10.96 -24.20
CA PHE A 49 -4.20 9.56 -24.61
C PHE A 49 -4.67 9.36 -26.05
N ALA A 50 -5.67 10.13 -26.50
CA ALA A 50 -6.11 10.10 -27.89
C ALA A 50 -4.97 10.48 -28.83
N LYS A 51 -4.27 11.58 -28.53
CA LYS A 51 -3.11 12.02 -29.31
C LYS A 51 -1.96 11.00 -29.26
N PHE A 52 -1.62 10.50 -28.07
CA PHE A 52 -0.57 9.49 -27.90
C PHE A 52 -0.85 8.23 -28.72
N SER A 53 -2.11 7.79 -28.75
CA SER A 53 -2.55 6.60 -29.51
C SER A 53 -2.45 6.79 -31.01
N GLU A 54 -2.72 8.00 -31.50
CA GLU A 54 -2.58 8.38 -32.90
C GLU A 54 -1.09 8.45 -33.30
N ASP A 55 -0.27 9.13 -32.50
CA ASP A 55 1.17 9.29 -32.73
C ASP A 55 1.92 7.94 -32.77
N HIS A 56 1.49 6.95 -31.98
CA HIS A 56 2.14 5.64 -31.88
C HIS A 56 1.34 4.50 -32.56
N GLY A 57 0.25 4.81 -33.25
CA GLY A 57 -0.49 3.84 -34.07
C GLY A 57 -1.05 2.63 -33.30
N LEU A 58 -1.50 2.78 -32.05
CA LEU A 58 -1.93 1.68 -31.15
C LEU A 58 -3.15 0.83 -31.64
N SER A 59 -3.62 1.05 -32.87
CA SER A 59 -4.95 0.65 -33.35
C SER A 59 -5.27 -0.84 -33.44
N LYS A 60 -4.28 -1.76 -33.44
CA LYS A 60 -4.54 -3.22 -33.64
C LYS A 60 -3.51 -4.18 -33.03
N ASN A 61 -2.31 -3.74 -32.66
CA ASN A 61 -1.22 -4.60 -32.17
C ASN A 61 -0.89 -4.28 -30.72
N ALA A 62 -0.26 -5.22 -30.01
CA ALA A 62 0.35 -4.93 -28.72
C ALA A 62 1.35 -3.78 -28.87
N ALA A 63 1.38 -2.86 -27.90
CA ALA A 63 2.35 -1.77 -27.90
C ALA A 63 3.77 -2.35 -27.82
N SER A 64 4.74 -1.70 -28.47
CA SER A 64 6.15 -2.08 -28.29
C SER A 64 6.61 -1.72 -26.88
N VAL A 65 7.71 -2.34 -26.43
CA VAL A 65 8.32 -2.02 -25.13
C VAL A 65 8.66 -0.54 -25.03
N ASP A 66 9.16 0.08 -26.09
CA ASP A 66 9.53 1.50 -26.09
C ASP A 66 8.30 2.41 -26.02
N VAL A 67 7.18 2.03 -26.65
CA VAL A 67 5.91 2.75 -26.52
C VAL A 67 5.37 2.66 -25.09
N CYS A 68 5.44 1.49 -24.45
CA CYS A 68 5.07 1.33 -23.05
C CYS A 68 5.95 2.16 -22.11
N LYS A 69 7.27 2.21 -22.35
CA LYS A 69 8.18 3.09 -21.59
C LYS A 69 7.83 4.56 -21.77
N ALA A 70 7.60 5.00 -23.01
CA ALA A 70 7.21 6.38 -23.29
C ALA A 70 5.89 6.75 -22.62
N PHE A 71 4.89 5.84 -22.64
CA PHE A 71 3.64 6.02 -21.91
C PHE A 71 3.90 6.11 -20.40
N ALA A 72 4.64 5.16 -19.82
CA ALA A 72 4.93 5.14 -18.40
C ALA A 72 5.62 6.42 -17.91
N GLN A 73 6.51 7.02 -18.72
CA GLN A 73 7.23 8.23 -18.35
C GLN A 73 6.41 9.51 -18.51
N ARG A 74 5.44 9.55 -19.44
CA ARG A 74 4.82 10.81 -19.89
C ARG A 74 3.32 10.89 -19.69
N ALA A 75 2.64 9.77 -19.43
CA ALA A 75 1.20 9.75 -19.30
C ALA A 75 0.77 10.63 -18.12
N PRO A 76 -0.10 11.63 -18.34
CA PRO A 76 -0.69 12.42 -17.27
C PRO A 76 -1.73 11.55 -16.55
N LEU A 77 -1.30 10.90 -15.48
CA LEU A 77 -2.15 10.07 -14.64
C LEU A 77 -2.81 10.90 -13.55
N PHE A 78 -4.01 10.49 -13.16
CA PHE A 78 -4.79 11.11 -12.10
C PHE A 78 -5.46 10.04 -11.25
N HIS A 79 -5.68 10.37 -9.98
CA HIS A 79 -6.54 9.58 -9.10
C HIS A 79 -7.78 10.39 -8.74
N LEU A 80 -8.97 9.84 -8.97
CA LEU A 80 -10.24 10.49 -8.65
C LEU A 80 -10.91 9.77 -7.49
N GLN A 81 -11.27 10.51 -6.45
CA GLN A 81 -12.02 9.97 -5.31
C GLN A 81 -13.42 10.54 -5.24
N LEU A 82 -14.40 9.65 -5.04
CA LEU A 82 -15.82 9.98 -4.90
C LEU A 82 -16.33 9.45 -3.56
N THR A 83 -16.98 10.30 -2.76
CA THR A 83 -17.74 9.83 -1.59
C THR A 83 -19.23 9.80 -1.94
N MET A 84 -19.87 8.64 -1.81
CA MET A 84 -21.30 8.46 -2.10
C MET A 84 -21.89 7.33 -1.26
N PHE A 85 -23.20 7.10 -1.35
CA PHE A 85 -23.82 5.94 -0.70
C PHE A 85 -23.31 4.62 -1.30
N LEU A 86 -23.09 3.62 -0.44
CA LEU A 86 -22.54 2.32 -0.81
C LEU A 86 -23.39 1.61 -1.86
N ASP A 87 -24.71 1.65 -1.77
CA ASP A 87 -25.61 1.05 -2.75
C ASP A 87 -25.50 1.74 -4.11
N GLU A 88 -25.34 3.06 -4.12
CA GLU A 88 -25.09 3.81 -5.34
C GLU A 88 -23.72 3.49 -5.94
N ALA A 89 -22.67 3.41 -5.12
CA ALA A 89 -21.34 3.01 -5.56
C ALA A 89 -21.36 1.60 -6.17
N ASN A 90 -22.01 0.65 -5.52
CA ASN A 90 -22.14 -0.72 -6.00
C ASN A 90 -22.91 -0.76 -7.33
N ARG A 91 -24.06 -0.08 -7.41
CA ARG A 91 -24.87 -0.01 -8.63
C ARG A 91 -24.10 0.61 -9.80
N ARG A 92 -23.32 1.68 -9.57
CA ARG A 92 -22.61 2.41 -10.63
C ARG A 92 -21.30 1.75 -11.05
N PHE A 93 -20.56 1.16 -10.12
CA PHE A 93 -19.16 0.79 -10.33
C PHE A 93 -18.82 -0.69 -10.11
N ARG A 94 -19.53 -1.43 -9.25
CA ARG A 94 -19.13 -2.80 -8.88
C ARG A 94 -19.10 -3.76 -10.07
N ALA A 95 -20.10 -3.70 -10.94
CA ALA A 95 -20.11 -4.49 -12.19
C ALA A 95 -19.10 -4.00 -13.24
N ARG A 96 -18.46 -2.84 -13.00
CA ARG A 96 -17.57 -2.15 -13.93
C ARG A 96 -16.11 -2.12 -13.48
N THR A 97 -15.76 -2.82 -12.41
CA THR A 97 -14.40 -2.78 -11.82
C THR A 97 -13.29 -3.24 -12.76
N ARG A 98 -13.63 -4.00 -13.81
CA ARG A 98 -12.69 -4.47 -14.85
C ARG A 98 -12.78 -3.70 -16.16
N HIS A 99 -13.65 -2.70 -16.24
CA HIS A 99 -13.89 -1.95 -17.47
C HIS A 99 -13.27 -0.56 -17.38
N TRP A 100 -12.71 -0.11 -18.51
CA TRP A 100 -12.43 1.31 -18.70
C TRP A 100 -13.74 2.10 -18.72
N LEU A 101 -13.72 3.25 -18.07
CA LEU A 101 -14.79 4.23 -17.96
C LEU A 101 -14.33 5.52 -18.63
N ARG A 102 -15.26 6.25 -19.25
CA ARG A 102 -15.02 7.63 -19.67
C ARG A 102 -15.73 8.55 -18.70
N ILE A 103 -14.96 9.48 -18.13
CA ILE A 103 -15.44 10.51 -17.22
C ILE A 103 -15.18 11.84 -17.89
N ASP A 104 -16.22 12.55 -18.28
CA ASP A 104 -16.10 13.91 -18.81
C ASP A 104 -16.26 14.88 -17.62
N LEU A 105 -15.21 15.68 -17.34
CA LEU A 105 -15.20 16.63 -16.25
C LEU A 105 -15.85 17.94 -16.71
N SER A 106 -16.66 18.53 -15.85
CA SER A 106 -17.39 19.77 -16.10
C SER A 106 -17.13 20.80 -14.99
N ALA A 107 -17.50 22.06 -15.27
CA ALA A 107 -17.51 23.11 -14.25
C ALA A 107 -18.66 22.91 -13.25
N GLU A 108 -19.80 22.44 -13.76
CA GLU A 108 -21.01 22.16 -13.00
C GLU A 108 -21.48 20.74 -13.31
N GLY A 109 -21.88 20.00 -12.28
CA GLY A 109 -22.36 18.63 -12.43
C GLY A 109 -22.93 18.08 -11.12
N PRO A 110 -23.87 17.12 -11.19
CA PRO A 110 -24.53 16.52 -10.03
C PRO A 110 -23.60 15.66 -9.17
N LEU A 111 -22.50 15.15 -9.72
CA LEU A 111 -21.50 14.40 -8.98
C LEU A 111 -20.27 15.25 -8.74
N ARG A 112 -19.74 15.19 -7.52
CA ARG A 112 -18.51 15.86 -7.10
C ARG A 112 -17.46 14.85 -6.68
N GLY A 113 -16.21 15.18 -6.93
CA GLY A 113 -15.07 14.36 -6.56
C GLY A 113 -13.81 15.18 -6.28
N GLU A 114 -12.84 14.51 -5.71
CA GLU A 114 -11.50 15.04 -5.46
C GLU A 114 -10.54 14.42 -6.46
N LEU A 115 -10.00 15.23 -7.37
CA LEU A 115 -9.04 14.82 -8.39
C LEU A 115 -7.62 15.12 -7.92
N TYR A 116 -6.79 14.10 -7.81
CA TYR A 116 -5.39 14.19 -7.40
C TYR A 116 -4.48 14.11 -8.64
N PRO A 117 -3.78 15.20 -9.00
CA PRO A 117 -2.79 15.19 -10.07
C PRO A 117 -1.57 14.32 -9.78
N THR A 118 -1.19 14.21 -8.50
CA THR A 118 -0.10 13.35 -8.03
C THR A 118 -0.50 12.63 -6.74
N LEU A 119 0.34 11.69 -6.30
CA LEU A 119 0.21 11.05 -4.99
C LEU A 119 0.31 12.03 -3.81
N PHE A 120 0.92 13.20 -3.99
CA PHE A 120 1.33 14.08 -2.88
C PHE A 120 0.76 15.49 -2.93
N SER A 121 0.20 15.89 -4.07
CA SER A 121 -0.41 17.21 -4.26
C SER A 121 -1.81 17.27 -3.64
N PRO A 122 -2.26 18.46 -3.21
CA PRO A 122 -3.66 18.69 -2.87
C PRO A 122 -4.61 18.26 -3.99
N ALA A 123 -5.80 17.83 -3.61
CA ALA A 123 -6.87 17.55 -4.57
C ALA A 123 -7.39 18.84 -5.21
N GLN A 124 -7.89 18.70 -6.43
CA GLN A 124 -8.73 19.67 -7.10
C GLN A 124 -10.17 19.18 -7.03
N THR A 125 -11.08 20.00 -6.51
CA THR A 125 -12.50 19.67 -6.54
C THR A 125 -13.02 19.72 -7.98
N VAL A 126 -13.62 18.62 -8.42
CA VAL A 126 -14.17 18.47 -9.77
C VAL A 126 -15.65 18.09 -9.74
N ALA A 127 -16.38 18.48 -10.79
CA ALA A 127 -17.74 18.06 -11.04
C ALA A 127 -17.81 17.29 -12.37
N PHE A 128 -18.83 16.43 -12.51
CA PHE A 128 -19.10 15.72 -13.75
C PHE A 128 -20.56 15.26 -13.84
N ASP A 129 -21.08 15.21 -15.07
CA ASP A 129 -22.48 14.89 -15.36
C ASP A 129 -22.77 13.40 -15.38
N ALA A 130 -21.83 12.61 -15.91
CA ALA A 130 -22.04 11.20 -16.11
C ALA A 130 -20.73 10.41 -16.06
N VAL A 131 -20.80 9.23 -15.46
CA VAL A 131 -19.85 8.16 -15.68
C VAL A 131 -20.40 7.31 -16.81
N ARG A 132 -19.75 7.40 -17.98
CA ARG A 132 -20.16 6.62 -19.14
C ARG A 132 -19.25 5.40 -19.23
N LEU A 133 -19.84 4.24 -19.56
CA LEU A 133 -19.02 3.26 -20.26
C LEU A 133 -18.54 3.98 -21.52
N PRO A 134 -17.25 3.96 -21.86
CA PRO A 134 -16.86 4.36 -23.20
C PRO A 134 -17.74 3.51 -24.11
N LEU A 135 -18.39 4.12 -25.10
CA LEU A 135 -18.77 3.37 -26.30
C LEU A 135 -17.57 2.47 -26.58
N MET A 136 -17.76 1.18 -26.89
CA MET A 136 -16.67 0.27 -27.26
C MET A 136 -15.98 0.82 -28.52
N ASN A 137 -15.22 1.89 -28.32
CA ASN A 137 -14.56 2.69 -29.30
C ASN A 137 -13.14 2.15 -29.31
N ARG A 138 -12.49 2.28 -30.45
CA ARG A 138 -11.13 1.78 -30.63
C ARG A 138 -10.19 2.30 -29.53
N ARG A 139 -10.46 3.48 -28.95
CA ARG A 139 -9.62 4.12 -27.93
C ARG A 139 -9.61 3.38 -26.58
N SER A 140 -10.75 2.96 -26.04
CA SER A 140 -10.72 2.17 -24.80
C SER A 140 -10.10 0.78 -24.98
N GLN A 141 -10.23 0.20 -26.18
CA GLN A 141 -9.54 -1.05 -26.55
C GLN A 141 -8.02 -0.85 -26.64
N GLN A 142 -7.55 0.30 -27.13
CA GLN A 142 -6.13 0.65 -27.22
C GLN A 142 -5.45 0.69 -25.84
N LEU A 143 -6.17 1.04 -24.77
CA LEU A 143 -5.59 1.00 -23.42
C LEU A 143 -5.19 -0.42 -22.98
N ASN A 144 -5.91 -1.45 -23.45
CA ASN A 144 -5.54 -2.84 -23.20
C ASN A 144 -4.28 -3.26 -23.99
N SER A 145 -3.89 -2.51 -25.03
CA SER A 145 -2.65 -2.77 -25.77
C SER A 145 -1.40 -2.34 -25.00
N LEU A 146 -1.57 -1.44 -24.01
CA LEU A 146 -0.51 -0.92 -23.14
C LEU A 146 -0.29 -1.76 -21.88
N THR A 147 -1.20 -2.70 -21.57
CA THR A 147 -1.05 -3.61 -20.44
C THR A 147 -0.10 -4.75 -20.80
N LEU A 148 1.17 -4.45 -21.05
CA LEU A 148 2.21 -5.46 -21.10
C LEU A 148 2.57 -5.87 -19.67
N VAL A 149 2.22 -7.10 -19.31
CA VAL A 149 2.95 -7.85 -18.28
C VAL A 149 3.88 -8.79 -19.05
N PRO A 150 5.20 -8.57 -19.06
CA PRO A 150 6.14 -9.49 -19.68
C PRO A 150 5.95 -10.89 -19.10
N ASN A 151 6.05 -11.92 -19.94
CA ASN A 151 6.25 -13.28 -19.44
C ASN A 151 7.55 -13.31 -18.64
N GLN A 152 7.45 -13.59 -17.35
CA GLN A 152 8.61 -13.66 -16.47
C GLN A 152 9.13 -15.09 -16.37
N PRO A 153 10.46 -15.25 -16.22
CA PRO A 153 11.02 -16.53 -15.79
C PRO A 153 10.48 -16.89 -14.40
N PRO A 154 10.40 -18.19 -14.07
CA PRO A 154 9.99 -18.64 -12.74
C PRO A 154 10.85 -17.98 -11.65
N VAL A 155 10.26 -17.75 -10.47
CA VAL A 155 10.99 -17.31 -9.28
C VAL A 155 12.18 -18.25 -9.09
N PRO A 156 13.44 -17.75 -9.05
CA PRO A 156 14.59 -18.61 -8.82
C PRO A 156 14.37 -19.42 -7.54
N HIS A 157 14.45 -20.74 -7.65
CA HIS A 157 14.41 -21.67 -6.51
C HIS A 157 15.71 -21.66 -5.70
N THR A 158 16.64 -20.74 -6.00
CA THR A 158 17.89 -20.66 -5.28
C THR A 158 17.58 -20.30 -3.82
N PRO A 159 17.90 -21.16 -2.85
CA PRO A 159 17.73 -20.81 -1.46
C PRO A 159 18.60 -19.57 -1.23
N PRO A 160 18.03 -18.44 -0.80
CA PRO A 160 18.85 -17.30 -0.45
C PRO A 160 19.83 -17.73 0.64
N THR A 161 21.01 -17.10 0.66
CA THR A 161 21.91 -17.13 1.81
C THR A 161 21.05 -17.02 3.09
N PRO A 162 21.26 -17.86 4.12
CA PRO A 162 20.42 -17.86 5.31
C PRO A 162 20.16 -16.44 5.78
N LEU A 163 18.90 -16.00 5.65
CA LEU A 163 18.49 -14.69 6.11
C LEU A 163 18.39 -14.75 7.63
N HIS A 164 19.47 -14.42 8.31
CA HIS A 164 19.49 -14.26 9.75
C HIS A 164 18.71 -12.98 10.09
N ILE A 165 17.46 -13.14 10.54
CA ILE A 165 16.58 -12.06 10.95
C ILE A 165 16.43 -12.09 12.47
N GLU A 166 16.71 -10.96 13.11
CA GLU A 166 16.70 -10.80 14.56
C GLU A 166 15.59 -9.85 15.02
N GLU A 167 15.22 -8.87 14.18
CA GLU A 167 14.15 -7.93 14.50
C GLU A 167 13.21 -7.64 13.34
N LEU A 168 11.96 -7.37 13.71
CA LEU A 168 10.97 -6.70 12.90
C LEU A 168 10.95 -5.22 13.28
N ALA A 169 11.14 -4.35 12.30
CA ALA A 169 10.93 -2.91 12.43
C ALA A 169 9.63 -2.49 11.73
N VAL A 170 8.83 -1.66 12.37
CA VAL A 170 7.68 -0.96 11.75
C VAL A 170 8.06 0.50 11.65
N LEU A 171 8.16 1.01 10.43
CA LEU A 171 8.69 2.35 10.16
C LEU A 171 7.57 3.39 10.22
N ASP A 172 7.86 4.54 10.79
CA ASP A 172 6.94 5.68 10.77
C ASP A 172 6.96 6.33 9.39
N VAL A 173 5.94 6.07 8.59
CA VAL A 173 5.78 6.59 7.22
C VAL A 173 4.50 7.40 7.03
N GLY A 174 3.83 7.75 8.13
CA GLY A 174 2.50 8.34 8.14
C GLY A 174 1.39 7.31 7.91
N GLN A 175 0.30 7.71 7.25
CA GLN A 175 -0.79 6.81 6.86
C GLN A 175 -0.35 5.90 5.72
N GLY A 176 0.38 4.84 6.06
CA GLY A 176 0.82 3.80 5.15
C GLY A 176 1.48 2.64 5.91
N SER A 177 2.01 1.68 5.17
CA SER A 177 2.68 0.50 5.71
C SER A 177 4.12 0.44 5.21
N ALA A 178 5.07 0.28 6.12
CA ALA A 178 6.45 -0.03 5.79
C ALA A 178 7.10 -0.80 6.94
N ASN A 179 7.54 -2.03 6.66
CA ASN A 179 8.11 -2.91 7.66
C ASN A 179 9.44 -3.47 7.17
N ALA A 180 10.44 -3.59 8.05
CA ALA A 180 11.74 -4.14 7.70
C ALA A 180 12.05 -5.36 8.57
N LEU A 181 12.52 -6.44 7.96
CA LEU A 181 13.13 -7.57 8.65
C LEU A 181 14.64 -7.32 8.68
N LEU A 182 15.15 -7.09 9.89
CA LEU A 182 16.53 -6.68 10.15
C LEU A 182 17.38 -7.86 10.61
N CYS A 183 18.63 -7.89 10.16
CA CYS A 183 19.64 -8.77 10.75
C CYS A 183 20.18 -8.20 12.09
N ARG A 184 21.07 -8.95 12.74
CA ARG A 184 21.66 -8.58 14.04
C ARG A 184 22.37 -7.22 14.03
N GLU A 185 22.97 -6.87 12.90
CA GLU A 185 23.68 -5.60 12.73
C GLU A 185 22.72 -4.42 12.55
N GLY A 186 21.42 -4.67 12.26
CA GLY A 186 20.43 -3.66 11.96
C GLY A 186 20.28 -3.33 10.48
N VAL A 187 20.81 -4.18 9.59
CA VAL A 187 20.65 -4.01 8.14
C VAL A 187 19.34 -4.64 7.70
N ALA A 188 18.55 -3.91 6.90
CA ALA A 188 17.34 -4.46 6.29
C ALA A 188 17.69 -5.53 5.25
N ARG A 189 17.06 -6.70 5.36
CA ARG A 189 17.17 -7.80 4.39
C ARG A 189 15.94 -7.92 3.52
N ILE A 190 14.77 -7.72 4.13
CA ILE A 190 13.48 -7.71 3.46
C ILE A 190 12.71 -6.48 3.93
N TYR A 191 12.13 -5.74 3.00
CA TYR A 191 11.03 -4.84 3.28
C TYR A 191 9.70 -5.54 2.97
N PHE A 192 8.74 -5.45 3.87
CA PHE A 192 7.35 -5.82 3.62
C PHE A 192 6.52 -4.54 3.63
N ASP A 193 6.14 -4.13 2.42
CA ASP A 193 5.72 -2.78 2.04
C ASP A 193 6.81 -1.71 2.27
N VAL A 194 6.72 -0.64 1.47
CA VAL A 194 7.57 0.57 1.53
C VAL A 194 6.73 1.79 1.20
N GLY A 195 5.57 1.84 1.84
CA GLY A 195 4.54 2.85 1.62
C GLY A 195 4.74 4.13 2.41
N CYS A 196 3.78 5.04 2.29
CA CYS A 196 3.69 6.27 3.06
C CYS A 196 2.31 6.92 2.87
N GLY A 197 2.02 7.98 3.63
CA GLY A 197 0.85 8.83 3.40
C GLY A 197 0.74 9.33 1.95
N VAL A 198 -0.43 9.18 1.33
CA VAL A 198 -0.75 9.61 -0.04
C VAL A 198 -2.11 10.31 -0.11
N TYR A 199 -2.36 11.04 -1.19
CA TYR A 199 -3.59 11.78 -1.48
C TYR A 199 -3.96 12.70 -0.30
N ARG A 200 -5.19 12.60 0.22
CA ARG A 200 -5.62 13.35 1.42
C ARG A 200 -4.70 13.13 2.62
N ASN A 201 -4.06 11.96 2.73
CA ASN A 201 -3.16 11.61 3.81
C ASN A 201 -1.68 11.90 3.49
N ALA A 202 -1.34 12.51 2.35
CA ALA A 202 0.03 12.92 2.04
C ALA A 202 0.67 13.84 3.12
N PRO A 203 -0.08 14.72 3.81
CA PRO A 203 0.45 15.53 4.92
C PRO A 203 0.78 14.73 6.18
N THR A 204 0.33 13.48 6.30
CA THR A 204 0.57 12.64 7.48
C THR A 204 1.98 12.04 7.49
N ARG A 205 2.78 12.24 6.43
CA ARG A 205 4.14 11.71 6.32
C ARG A 205 5.09 12.49 7.22
N PRO A 206 6.08 11.83 7.83
CA PRO A 206 7.21 12.55 8.39
C PRO A 206 8.02 13.22 7.26
N PRO A 207 8.77 14.30 7.56
CA PRO A 207 9.47 15.07 6.53
C PRO A 207 10.57 14.28 5.82
N ASN A 208 11.18 13.29 6.48
CA ASN A 208 12.28 12.51 5.95
C ASN A 208 11.92 11.01 5.95
N ILE A 209 11.45 10.51 4.81
CA ILE A 209 11.28 9.08 4.56
C ILE A 209 12.50 8.59 3.77
N SER A 210 13.17 7.56 4.28
CA SER A 210 14.30 6.92 3.60
C SER A 210 14.39 5.45 3.99
N PHE A 211 14.99 4.63 3.15
CA PHE A 211 15.08 3.20 3.39
C PHE A 211 16.54 2.76 3.23
N CYS A 212 17.03 1.97 4.19
CA CYS A 212 18.35 1.37 4.13
C CYS A 212 18.45 0.44 2.90
N GLN A 213 19.46 0.65 2.08
CA GLN A 213 19.68 -0.10 0.83
C GLN A 213 21.08 -0.76 0.77
N CYS A 214 21.81 -0.78 1.89
CA CYS A 214 23.24 -1.12 1.92
C CYS A 214 23.56 -2.56 1.49
N GLU A 215 22.60 -3.49 1.59
CA GLU A 215 22.78 -4.92 1.29
C GLU A 215 21.70 -5.45 0.34
N ASP A 216 21.30 -4.62 -0.62
CA ASP A 216 20.34 -4.93 -1.69
C ASP A 216 19.07 -5.66 -1.20
N PRO A 217 18.29 -5.03 -0.29
CA PRO A 217 17.12 -5.67 0.30
C PRO A 217 16.06 -6.03 -0.75
N VAL A 218 15.38 -7.14 -0.52
CA VAL A 218 14.18 -7.51 -1.31
C VAL A 218 12.98 -6.72 -0.80
N VAL A 219 12.20 -6.15 -1.70
CA VAL A 219 10.92 -5.49 -1.37
C VAL A 219 9.78 -6.45 -1.67
N VAL A 220 8.95 -6.75 -0.68
CA VAL A 220 7.71 -7.50 -0.85
C VAL A 220 6.56 -6.51 -0.75
N LEU A 221 5.72 -6.43 -1.79
CA LEU A 221 4.52 -5.63 -1.79
C LEU A 221 3.32 -6.50 -1.40
N SER A 222 2.64 -6.17 -0.31
CA SER A 222 1.45 -6.91 0.14
C SER A 222 0.32 -6.81 -0.88
N HIS A 223 0.02 -5.60 -1.35
CA HIS A 223 -0.99 -5.29 -2.36
C HIS A 223 -0.76 -3.90 -2.96
N TRP A 224 -1.57 -3.52 -3.94
CA TRP A 224 -1.28 -2.38 -4.81
C TRP A 224 -1.84 -1.02 -4.36
N ASP A 225 -2.42 -0.92 -3.16
CA ASP A 225 -2.82 0.38 -2.64
C ASP A 225 -1.59 1.27 -2.41
N ALA A 226 -1.73 2.56 -2.77
CA ALA A 226 -0.59 3.45 -2.94
C ALA A 226 0.20 3.68 -1.66
N ASP A 227 -0.47 3.65 -0.52
CA ASP A 227 0.11 3.76 0.82
C ASP A 227 0.91 2.53 1.28
N HIS A 228 1.09 1.53 0.41
CA HIS A 228 1.98 0.36 0.62
C HIS A 228 3.25 0.39 -0.24
N TRP A 229 3.35 1.28 -1.24
CA TRP A 229 4.53 1.38 -2.12
C TRP A 229 5.02 2.79 -2.43
N ALA A 230 4.23 3.83 -2.14
CA ALA A 230 4.55 5.21 -2.53
C ALA A 230 5.84 5.76 -1.90
N GLY A 231 6.32 5.21 -0.77
CA GLY A 231 7.62 5.60 -0.19
C GLY A 231 8.79 5.34 -1.13
N ALA A 232 8.71 4.33 -2.00
CA ALA A 232 9.72 4.08 -3.04
C ALA A 232 9.75 5.14 -4.16
N THR A 233 8.72 5.98 -4.27
CA THR A 233 8.72 7.13 -5.20
C THR A 233 9.44 8.35 -4.61
N ILE A 234 9.62 8.36 -3.28
CA ILE A 234 10.37 9.38 -2.54
C ILE A 234 11.84 8.94 -2.44
N ASP A 235 12.11 7.72 -1.98
CA ASP A 235 13.44 7.11 -2.00
C ASP A 235 13.58 6.19 -3.22
N THR A 236 13.77 6.81 -4.37
CA THR A 236 13.80 6.15 -5.69
C THR A 236 14.91 5.10 -5.85
N GLY A 237 15.88 5.05 -4.93
CA GLY A 237 16.86 3.96 -4.88
C GLY A 237 16.22 2.58 -4.69
N LEU A 238 15.03 2.51 -4.08
CA LEU A 238 14.26 1.27 -3.97
C LEU A 238 13.74 0.74 -5.32
N LEU A 239 13.59 1.59 -6.34
CA LEU A 239 13.14 1.17 -7.67
C LEU A 239 14.18 0.28 -8.37
N THR A 240 15.44 0.33 -7.93
CA THR A 240 16.53 -0.51 -8.48
C THR A 240 16.59 -1.92 -7.88
N ARG A 241 15.75 -2.20 -6.86
CA ARG A 241 15.79 -3.45 -6.09
C ARG A 241 14.99 -4.57 -6.72
N THR A 242 15.06 -5.75 -6.11
CA THR A 242 14.17 -6.87 -6.43
C THR A 242 12.85 -6.72 -5.68
N TRP A 243 11.74 -6.79 -6.42
CA TRP A 243 10.39 -6.69 -5.89
C TRP A 243 9.62 -8.01 -6.04
N ILE A 244 8.89 -8.43 -5.01
CA ILE A 244 7.93 -9.54 -5.06
C ILE A 244 6.55 -8.95 -4.81
N ALA A 245 5.60 -9.11 -5.74
CA ALA A 245 4.31 -8.44 -5.65
C ALA A 245 3.18 -9.29 -6.26
N PRO A 246 1.90 -9.09 -5.89
CA PRO A 246 0.77 -9.56 -6.67
C PRO A 246 0.79 -9.02 -8.10
N ILE A 247 0.04 -9.64 -9.01
CA ILE A 247 -0.18 -9.09 -10.36
C ILE A 247 -0.88 -7.70 -10.24
N PRO A 248 -0.38 -6.66 -10.94
CA PRO A 248 -1.02 -5.34 -10.98
C PRO A 248 -2.39 -5.38 -11.66
N ALA A 249 -3.28 -4.47 -11.28
CA ALA A 249 -4.68 -4.47 -11.72
C ALA A 249 -5.08 -3.22 -12.53
N THR A 250 -4.56 -2.04 -12.16
CA THR A 250 -4.87 -0.77 -12.83
C THR A 250 -3.66 -0.23 -13.60
N ILE A 251 -3.91 0.74 -14.47
CA ILE A 251 -2.85 1.43 -15.23
C ILE A 251 -1.81 2.09 -14.31
N LYS A 252 -2.22 2.63 -13.16
CA LYS A 252 -1.31 3.24 -12.18
C LYS A 252 -0.29 2.23 -11.67
N HIS A 253 -0.74 1.02 -11.33
CA HIS A 253 0.14 -0.06 -10.87
C HIS A 253 1.11 -0.50 -11.96
N ILE A 254 0.62 -0.62 -13.21
CA ILE A 254 1.45 -1.00 -14.36
C ILE A 254 2.52 0.07 -14.62
N VAL A 255 2.16 1.36 -14.55
CA VAL A 255 3.13 2.45 -14.73
C VAL A 255 4.17 2.47 -13.60
N PHE A 256 3.78 2.21 -12.35
CA PHE A 256 4.75 2.05 -11.26
C PHE A 256 5.70 0.87 -11.49
N LEU A 257 5.17 -0.28 -11.91
CA LEU A 257 5.96 -1.45 -12.26
C LEU A 257 6.97 -1.16 -13.39
N MET A 258 6.56 -0.41 -14.41
CA MET A 258 7.45 0.03 -15.49
C MET A 258 8.56 0.96 -15.00
N ASN A 259 8.29 1.79 -13.98
CA ASN A 259 9.34 2.63 -13.37
C ASN A 259 10.40 1.79 -12.64
N ILE A 260 10.00 0.70 -11.97
CA ILE A 260 10.94 -0.26 -11.38
C ILE A 260 11.84 -0.84 -12.49
N TRP A 261 11.26 -1.37 -13.57
CA TRP A 261 12.07 -1.93 -14.66
C TRP A 261 12.95 -0.90 -15.37
N THR A 262 12.45 0.32 -15.54
CA THR A 262 13.22 1.42 -16.15
C THR A 262 14.41 1.82 -15.29
N ALA A 263 14.27 1.76 -13.96
CA ALA A 263 15.35 1.98 -13.01
C ALA A 263 16.34 0.79 -12.90
N GLY A 264 16.09 -0.32 -13.59
CA GLY A 264 16.91 -1.53 -13.56
C GLY A 264 16.53 -2.53 -12.47
N GLY A 265 15.43 -2.29 -11.75
CA GLY A 265 14.90 -3.23 -10.77
C GLY A 265 14.32 -4.50 -11.40
N LYS A 266 14.24 -5.55 -10.59
CA LYS A 266 13.69 -6.85 -10.98
C LYS A 266 12.35 -7.05 -10.27
N THR A 267 11.41 -7.75 -10.90
CA THR A 267 10.15 -8.10 -10.24
C THR A 267 9.84 -9.58 -10.35
N HIS A 268 9.13 -10.11 -9.36
CA HIS A 268 8.55 -11.44 -9.32
C HIS A 268 7.05 -11.29 -9.03
N LEU A 269 6.23 -11.42 -10.07
CA LEU A 269 4.78 -11.26 -9.95
C LEU A 269 4.13 -12.59 -9.57
N LEU A 270 3.48 -12.63 -8.40
CA LEU A 270 2.84 -13.82 -7.88
C LEU A 270 1.39 -13.94 -8.37
N SER A 271 1.16 -14.91 -9.26
CA SER A 271 -0.15 -15.31 -9.76
C SER A 271 -0.78 -16.46 -8.97
N THR A 272 0.04 -17.22 -8.24
CA THR A 272 -0.37 -18.47 -7.59
C THR A 272 -0.77 -18.25 -6.13
N SER A 273 -1.56 -19.18 -5.60
CA SER A 273 -1.85 -19.29 -4.17
C SER A 273 -0.79 -20.07 -3.39
N ALA A 274 0.30 -20.51 -4.05
CA ALA A 274 1.34 -21.28 -3.40
C ALA A 274 2.12 -20.42 -2.39
N THR A 275 2.51 -21.05 -1.29
CA THR A 275 3.40 -20.44 -0.31
C THR A 275 4.79 -20.24 -0.94
N VAL A 276 5.32 -19.03 -0.84
CA VAL A 276 6.69 -18.72 -1.29
C VAL A 276 7.60 -18.67 -0.08
N GLN A 277 8.68 -19.44 -0.09
CA GLN A 277 9.70 -19.39 0.96
C GLN A 277 10.74 -18.33 0.61
N LEU A 278 10.97 -17.36 1.50
CA LEU A 278 11.99 -16.32 1.35
C LEU A 278 13.26 -16.62 2.13
N GLY A 279 13.23 -17.60 3.03
CA GLY A 279 14.35 -17.97 3.88
C GLY A 279 13.91 -18.97 4.94
N SER A 280 14.84 -19.41 5.78
CA SER A 280 14.50 -20.32 6.89
C SER A 280 13.47 -19.66 7.81
N GLY A 281 12.28 -20.26 7.90
CA GLY A 281 11.20 -19.75 8.75
C GLY A 281 10.46 -18.53 8.20
N ILE A 282 10.79 -18.00 7.02
CA ILE A 282 10.15 -16.81 6.44
C ILE A 282 9.39 -17.20 5.18
N LYS A 283 8.07 -17.01 5.21
CA LYS A 283 7.17 -17.38 4.12
C LYS A 283 6.19 -16.26 3.77
N LEU A 284 5.89 -16.15 2.48
CA LEU A 284 4.77 -15.38 1.96
C LEU A 284 3.60 -16.33 1.68
N VAL A 285 2.41 -15.91 2.07
CA VAL A 285 1.17 -16.62 1.78
C VAL A 285 0.20 -15.70 1.06
N ARG A 286 -0.53 -16.24 0.09
CA ARG A 286 -1.64 -15.54 -0.56
C ARG A 286 -2.87 -15.53 0.35
N CYS A 287 -3.44 -14.36 0.58
CA CYS A 287 -4.68 -14.22 1.34
C CYS A 287 -5.88 -14.75 0.54
N LYS A 288 -6.88 -15.30 1.24
CA LYS A 288 -8.01 -16.05 0.67
C LYS A 288 -9.29 -15.22 0.49
N GLY A 289 -9.22 -13.91 0.70
CA GLY A 289 -10.35 -13.02 0.44
C GLY A 289 -10.72 -12.97 -1.05
N PRO A 290 -11.83 -12.29 -1.39
CA PRO A 290 -12.27 -12.17 -2.77
C PRO A 290 -11.18 -11.58 -3.68
N ALA A 291 -10.96 -12.17 -4.85
CA ALA A 291 -9.92 -11.69 -5.78
C ALA A 291 -10.16 -10.26 -6.31
N SER A 292 -11.37 -9.72 -6.16
CA SER A 292 -11.73 -8.33 -6.47
C SER A 292 -11.48 -7.36 -5.32
N ASP A 293 -11.11 -7.85 -4.15
CA ASP A 293 -10.78 -7.08 -2.95
C ASP A 293 -9.30 -7.32 -2.65
N ARG A 294 -8.43 -6.42 -3.10
CA ARG A 294 -6.98 -6.58 -2.97
C ARG A 294 -6.50 -6.50 -1.53
N ASN A 295 -7.20 -5.75 -0.68
CA ASN A 295 -6.90 -5.66 0.76
C ASN A 295 -7.04 -7.05 1.36
N GLU A 296 -8.10 -7.80 0.99
CA GLU A 296 -8.36 -9.14 1.54
C GLU A 296 -7.69 -10.30 0.78
N SER A 297 -7.16 -10.05 -0.42
CA SER A 297 -6.56 -11.07 -1.31
C SER A 297 -5.08 -10.85 -1.65
N GLY A 298 -4.41 -9.91 -0.97
CA GLY A 298 -2.98 -9.63 -1.12
C GLY A 298 -2.05 -10.74 -0.60
N LEU A 299 -0.83 -10.37 -0.27
CA LEU A 299 0.16 -11.22 0.40
C LEU A 299 0.21 -10.89 1.88
N ALA A 300 0.46 -11.91 2.70
CA ALA A 300 0.87 -11.77 4.09
C ALA A 300 2.24 -12.44 4.29
N LEU A 301 3.06 -11.87 5.16
CA LEU A 301 4.33 -12.45 5.57
C LEU A 301 4.20 -13.09 6.95
N ILE A 302 4.72 -14.31 7.07
CA ILE A 302 4.85 -15.02 8.34
C ILE A 302 6.33 -15.36 8.53
N ALA A 303 6.88 -14.93 9.67
CA ALA A 303 8.24 -15.30 10.09
C ALA A 303 8.17 -16.14 11.37
N GLU A 304 8.90 -17.25 11.42
CA GLU A 304 8.91 -18.22 12.51
C GLU A 304 10.35 -18.56 12.90
N HIS A 305 10.67 -18.47 14.19
CA HIS A 305 11.99 -18.82 14.72
C HIS A 305 11.81 -19.38 16.14
N GLU A 306 12.35 -20.57 16.41
CA GLU A 306 12.33 -21.21 17.74
C GLU A 306 10.95 -21.19 18.44
N GLY A 307 9.89 -21.46 17.69
CA GLY A 307 8.50 -21.47 18.22
C GLY A 307 7.87 -20.08 18.41
N LYS A 308 8.61 -19.00 18.17
CA LYS A 308 8.12 -17.61 18.11
C LYS A 308 7.65 -17.28 16.70
N ARG A 309 6.79 -16.26 16.59
CA ARG A 309 6.11 -15.94 15.33
C ARG A 309 5.83 -14.46 15.16
N TRP A 310 6.16 -13.92 13.99
CA TRP A 310 5.69 -12.63 13.52
C TRP A 310 4.68 -12.79 12.39
N LEU A 311 3.68 -11.91 12.35
CA LEU A 311 2.65 -11.85 11.32
C LEU A 311 2.48 -10.42 10.81
N LEU A 312 2.69 -10.25 9.51
CA LEU A 312 2.48 -9.00 8.78
C LEU A 312 1.38 -9.24 7.74
N PRO A 313 0.13 -8.88 8.02
CA PRO A 313 -1.01 -9.25 7.17
C PRO A 313 -1.21 -8.32 5.95
N GLY A 314 -0.51 -7.19 5.89
CA GLY A 314 -0.91 -6.07 5.04
C GLY A 314 -2.29 -5.60 5.49
N ASP A 315 -3.23 -5.53 4.55
CA ASP A 315 -4.61 -5.13 4.85
C ASP A 315 -5.59 -6.29 4.98
N ALA A 316 -5.08 -7.53 4.84
CA ALA A 316 -5.93 -8.70 4.85
C ALA A 316 -6.33 -9.05 6.28
N SER A 317 -7.62 -9.25 6.48
CA SER A 317 -8.08 -9.70 7.77
C SER A 317 -7.63 -11.12 8.09
N TYR A 318 -7.43 -11.40 9.37
CA TYR A 318 -6.73 -12.60 9.83
C TYR A 318 -7.36 -13.93 9.39
N HIS A 319 -8.69 -14.01 9.22
CA HIS A 319 -9.32 -15.24 8.75
C HIS A 319 -9.01 -15.55 7.27
N ASN A 320 -8.64 -14.54 6.49
CA ASN A 320 -8.21 -14.69 5.10
C ASN A 320 -6.72 -15.05 5.00
N VAL A 321 -5.94 -14.84 6.06
CA VAL A 321 -4.51 -15.16 6.07
C VAL A 321 -4.29 -16.63 6.45
N PRO A 322 -3.78 -17.49 5.55
CA PRO A 322 -3.57 -18.91 5.84
C PRO A 322 -2.70 -19.13 7.09
N GLY A 323 -3.30 -19.75 8.11
CA GLY A 323 -2.61 -20.11 9.34
C GLY A 323 -2.41 -18.97 10.33
N ALA A 324 -2.91 -17.75 10.11
CA ALA A 324 -2.76 -16.64 11.06
C ALA A 324 -3.24 -17.00 12.47
N LEU A 325 -4.39 -17.66 12.59
CA LEU A 325 -5.06 -17.93 13.86
C LEU A 325 -4.64 -19.24 14.56
N LYS A 326 -3.64 -19.97 14.02
CA LYS A 326 -3.29 -21.31 14.53
C LYS A 326 -2.56 -21.31 15.87
N ARG A 327 -1.83 -20.23 16.18
CA ARG A 327 -0.93 -20.12 17.34
C ARG A 327 -0.80 -18.65 17.75
N PRO A 328 -0.49 -18.38 19.03
CA PRO A 328 -0.16 -17.03 19.48
C PRO A 328 1.00 -16.42 18.69
N VAL A 329 1.04 -15.09 18.63
CA VAL A 329 2.06 -14.34 17.89
C VAL A 329 2.87 -13.43 18.81
N THR A 330 4.17 -13.39 18.56
CA THR A 330 5.15 -12.54 19.25
C THR A 330 5.16 -11.13 18.66
N GLY A 331 4.95 -11.00 17.36
CA GLY A 331 4.94 -9.72 16.66
C GLY A 331 3.75 -9.68 15.72
N LEU A 332 2.93 -8.65 15.84
CA LEU A 332 1.75 -8.46 15.00
C LEU A 332 1.74 -7.04 14.47
N VAL A 333 1.69 -6.89 13.15
CA VAL A 333 1.33 -5.60 12.54
C VAL A 333 -0.19 -5.57 12.38
N ALA A 334 -0.83 -4.52 12.90
CA ALA A 334 -2.27 -4.37 12.84
C ALA A 334 -2.73 -4.33 11.38
N THR A 335 -3.66 -5.22 11.01
CA THR A 335 -4.24 -5.24 9.65
C THR A 335 -4.90 -3.92 9.30
N HIS A 336 -4.69 -3.46 8.07
CA HIS A 336 -5.38 -2.32 7.46
C HIS A 336 -5.45 -1.11 8.39
N HIS A 337 -4.32 -0.66 8.91
CA HIS A 337 -4.33 0.59 9.69
C HIS A 337 -4.74 0.42 11.15
N GLY A 338 -5.22 -0.78 11.52
CA GLY A 338 -6.11 -0.95 12.67
C GLY A 338 -7.56 -0.53 12.40
N ALA A 339 -7.96 -0.37 11.13
CA ALA A 339 -9.29 0.06 10.74
C ALA A 339 -10.30 -1.07 10.64
N ARG A 340 -9.88 -2.20 10.06
CA ARG A 340 -10.76 -3.32 9.72
C ARG A 340 -10.23 -4.62 10.31
N VAL A 341 -10.92 -5.10 11.33
CA VAL A 341 -10.93 -6.49 11.76
C VAL A 341 -12.38 -6.92 11.53
N HIS A 342 -12.68 -7.85 10.60
CA HIS A 342 -14.05 -8.02 10.07
C HIS A 342 -15.17 -8.23 11.11
N GLY A 343 -15.84 -7.15 11.48
CA GLY A 343 -17.05 -7.17 12.29
C GLY A 343 -16.83 -7.51 13.78
N PRO A 344 -17.83 -7.23 14.63
CA PRO A 344 -17.79 -7.63 16.03
C PRO A 344 -17.54 -9.14 16.16
N GLY A 345 -16.49 -9.51 16.91
CA GLY A 345 -16.14 -10.91 17.16
C GLY A 345 -15.30 -11.60 16.07
N ALA A 346 -14.79 -10.88 15.06
CA ALA A 346 -13.81 -11.48 14.15
C ALA A 346 -12.57 -11.97 14.94
N PRO A 347 -12.07 -13.18 14.62
CA PRO A 347 -10.93 -13.73 15.32
C PRO A 347 -9.67 -12.93 15.02
N VAL A 348 -8.92 -12.62 16.07
CA VAL A 348 -7.60 -11.98 16.05
C VAL A 348 -6.59 -12.95 16.66
N PRO A 349 -5.35 -13.06 16.12
CA PRO A 349 -4.31 -13.87 16.75
C PRO A 349 -4.04 -13.39 18.17
N SER A 350 -4.01 -14.30 19.15
CA SER A 350 -3.68 -13.95 20.53
C SER A 350 -2.19 -13.60 20.69
N PRO A 351 -1.83 -12.75 21.66
CA PRO A 351 -0.42 -12.49 21.97
C PRO A 351 0.25 -13.72 22.58
N ALA A 352 1.54 -13.91 22.27
CA ALA A 352 2.36 -14.90 22.96
C ALA A 352 2.52 -14.54 24.45
N PRO A 353 2.57 -15.52 25.37
CA PRO A 353 2.52 -15.27 26.81
C PRO A 353 3.79 -14.59 27.38
N ASP A 354 4.96 -14.84 26.80
CA ASP A 354 6.23 -14.34 27.35
C ASP A 354 6.56 -12.92 26.87
N TYR A 355 6.50 -12.71 25.55
CA TYR A 355 6.79 -11.44 24.90
C TYR A 355 5.91 -11.31 23.66
N ALA A 356 5.22 -10.17 23.55
CA ALA A 356 4.40 -9.83 22.41
C ALA A 356 4.41 -8.33 22.15
N ARG A 357 4.29 -7.93 20.87
CA ARG A 357 4.07 -6.55 20.43
C ARG A 357 3.05 -6.49 19.31
N LEU A 358 2.10 -5.57 19.44
CA LEU A 358 1.17 -5.16 18.39
C LEU A 358 1.58 -3.78 17.90
N ALA A 359 1.85 -3.64 16.61
CA ALA A 359 2.25 -2.38 16.02
C ALA A 359 1.17 -1.83 15.09
N TYR A 360 0.80 -0.57 15.31
CA TYR A 360 -0.04 0.20 14.40
C TYR A 360 0.83 1.15 13.58
N SER A 361 0.65 1.12 12.26
CA SER A 361 1.32 2.04 11.33
C SER A 361 0.31 3.05 10.79
N PHE A 362 0.31 4.26 11.35
CA PHE A 362 -0.52 5.37 10.88
C PHE A 362 0.18 6.70 11.12
N GLY A 363 -0.36 7.76 10.54
CA GLY A 363 0.18 9.12 10.67
C GLY A 363 -0.74 10.06 11.44
N PRO A 364 -0.17 11.12 12.05
CA PRO A 364 -0.93 12.11 12.80
C PRO A 364 -1.96 12.80 11.89
N GLY A 365 -3.20 12.90 12.36
CA GLY A 365 -4.27 13.59 11.65
C GLY A 365 -4.80 12.86 10.41
N ASN A 366 -4.47 11.57 10.22
CA ASN A 366 -5.03 10.80 9.11
C ASN A 366 -6.57 10.81 9.11
N ALA A 367 -7.13 10.84 7.91
CA ALA A 367 -8.55 11.02 7.69
C ALA A 367 -8.97 10.47 6.32
N HIS A 368 -10.01 9.66 6.30
CA HIS A 368 -10.53 9.00 5.10
C HIS A 368 -11.94 9.48 4.76
N GLY A 369 -12.18 9.67 3.45
CA GLY A 369 -13.46 10.14 2.91
C GLY A 369 -13.86 11.55 3.37
N LYS A 370 -15.02 12.03 2.92
CA LYS A 370 -15.52 13.38 3.24
C LYS A 370 -15.69 13.63 4.75
N TYR A 371 -16.05 12.59 5.51
CA TYR A 371 -16.39 12.67 6.93
C TYR A 371 -15.19 12.52 7.88
N GLY A 372 -13.99 12.28 7.34
CA GLY A 372 -12.75 12.29 8.12
C GLY A 372 -12.62 11.12 9.09
N VAL A 373 -12.94 9.90 8.63
CA VAL A 373 -12.75 8.69 9.43
C VAL A 373 -11.25 8.44 9.63
N SER A 374 -10.77 8.44 10.88
CA SER A 374 -9.38 8.16 11.20
C SER A 374 -9.13 6.68 11.50
N HIS A 375 -7.91 6.23 11.19
CA HIS A 375 -7.35 4.95 11.56
C HIS A 375 -6.33 5.15 12.71
N PRO A 376 -6.26 4.27 13.71
CA PRO A 376 -7.06 3.05 13.88
C PRO A 376 -8.53 3.34 14.23
N ARG A 377 -9.42 2.38 13.95
CA ARG A 377 -10.86 2.51 14.25
C ARG A 377 -11.22 1.86 15.59
N PRO A 378 -12.27 2.35 16.27
CA PRO A 378 -12.78 1.77 17.52
C PRO A 378 -13.03 0.27 17.49
N ALA A 379 -13.73 -0.20 16.46
CA ALA A 379 -14.00 -1.63 16.29
C ALA A 379 -12.71 -2.45 16.15
N GLY A 380 -11.69 -1.93 15.47
CA GLY A 380 -10.39 -2.60 15.31
C GLY A 380 -9.68 -2.74 16.65
N VAL A 381 -9.49 -1.63 17.38
CA VAL A 381 -8.83 -1.65 18.70
C VAL A 381 -9.57 -2.56 19.69
N HIS A 382 -10.89 -2.47 19.76
CA HIS A 382 -11.68 -3.36 20.63
C HIS A 382 -11.51 -4.85 20.29
N ALA A 383 -11.35 -5.20 19.00
CA ALA A 383 -11.10 -6.58 18.61
C ALA A 383 -9.72 -7.08 19.08
N TYR A 384 -8.71 -6.22 19.05
CA TYR A 384 -7.39 -6.53 19.61
C TYR A 384 -7.44 -6.66 21.15
N ASP A 385 -8.11 -5.73 21.85
CA ASP A 385 -8.31 -5.81 23.30
C ASP A 385 -9.02 -7.12 23.69
N ALA A 386 -10.08 -7.50 22.97
CA ALA A 386 -10.83 -8.73 23.20
C ALA A 386 -9.98 -10.00 22.99
N ALA A 387 -8.92 -9.93 22.17
CA ALA A 387 -7.97 -11.02 21.96
C ALA A 387 -6.77 -11.00 22.93
N GLY A 388 -6.75 -10.05 23.87
CA GLY A 388 -5.73 -9.94 24.91
C GLY A 388 -4.57 -8.98 24.60
N TRP A 389 -4.65 -8.20 23.52
CA TRP A 389 -3.66 -7.17 23.21
C TRP A 389 -3.94 -5.90 24.02
N THR A 390 -3.12 -5.61 25.02
CA THR A 390 -3.35 -4.46 25.91
C THR A 390 -2.83 -3.15 25.32
N HIS A 391 -3.68 -2.12 25.28
CA HIS A 391 -3.36 -0.78 24.75
C HIS A 391 -3.13 0.27 25.84
N THR A 392 -2.50 -0.07 26.97
CA THR A 392 -2.34 0.82 28.13
C THR A 392 -2.04 2.28 27.75
N GLY A 393 -2.91 3.20 28.14
CA GLY A 393 -2.86 4.62 27.78
C GLY A 393 -3.89 5.03 26.71
N TRP A 394 -4.35 4.12 25.85
CA TRP A 394 -5.44 4.38 24.91
C TRP A 394 -6.79 4.24 25.63
N GLY A 395 -7.21 5.31 26.31
CA GLY A 395 -8.48 5.38 27.04
C GLY A 395 -9.42 6.43 26.46
N VAL A 396 -10.60 5.99 26.02
CA VAL A 396 -11.75 6.74 25.46
C VAL A 396 -11.44 7.59 24.22
N LEU A 397 -12.35 7.53 23.24
CA LEU A 397 -12.27 8.17 21.93
C LEU A 397 -11.77 9.64 21.99
N PRO A 398 -10.94 10.08 21.02
CA PRO A 398 -10.49 9.35 19.83
C PRO A 398 -9.29 8.43 20.10
N LEU A 399 -9.28 7.25 19.48
CA LEU A 399 -8.20 6.27 19.64
C LEU A 399 -6.89 6.75 19.02
N GLY A 400 -5.78 6.27 19.58
CA GLY A 400 -4.46 6.70 19.17
C GLY A 400 -4.14 8.15 19.54
N SER A 401 -4.96 8.84 20.34
CA SER A 401 -4.68 10.20 20.84
C SER A 401 -3.71 10.26 22.01
N ALA A 402 -3.45 9.11 22.64
CA ALA A 402 -2.49 8.96 23.72
C ALA A 402 -1.34 8.02 23.29
N ILE A 403 -0.19 8.15 23.96
CA ILE A 403 0.94 7.24 23.73
C ILE A 403 0.65 5.91 24.42
N ALA A 404 0.63 4.82 23.65
CA ALA A 404 0.58 3.48 24.21
C ALA A 404 1.86 3.25 25.02
N SER A 405 1.73 3.09 26.33
CA SER A 405 2.85 3.06 27.27
C SER A 405 2.97 1.70 27.94
N PRO A 406 4.17 1.31 28.41
CA PRO A 406 4.32 0.14 29.26
C PRO A 406 3.35 0.19 30.45
N PRO A 407 2.78 -0.94 30.89
CA PRO A 407 3.06 -2.33 30.49
C PRO A 407 2.32 -2.83 29.23
N GLY A 408 1.66 -1.95 28.45
CA GLY A 408 0.86 -2.33 27.28
C GLY A 408 1.67 -3.03 26.18
N LEU A 409 1.01 -3.93 25.44
CA LEU A 409 1.57 -4.65 24.28
C LEU A 409 1.58 -3.81 23.00
N ALA A 410 0.67 -2.84 22.88
CA ALA A 410 0.52 -2.03 21.68
C ALA A 410 1.59 -0.92 21.57
N ARG A 411 1.99 -0.63 20.33
CA ARG A 411 2.82 0.52 19.93
C ARG A 411 2.24 1.14 18.66
N ALA A 412 2.50 2.42 18.44
CA ALA A 412 2.04 3.11 17.24
C ALA A 412 3.14 4.04 16.71
N THR A 413 3.23 4.16 15.39
CA THR A 413 4.18 5.06 14.73
C THR A 413 3.81 6.54 14.91
N ALA A 414 2.57 6.83 15.31
CA ALA A 414 2.10 8.19 15.57
C ALA A 414 1.09 8.21 16.72
N HIS A 415 0.79 9.41 17.21
CA HIS A 415 -0.44 9.69 17.93
C HIS A 415 -1.23 10.81 17.25
N HIS A 416 -2.55 10.74 17.34
CA HIS A 416 -3.41 11.81 16.88
C HIS A 416 -3.43 13.00 17.84
N PRO A 417 -3.59 14.23 17.34
CA PRO A 417 -3.66 14.59 15.92
C PRO A 417 -2.30 14.99 15.32
N THR A 418 -1.21 15.08 16.09
CA THR A 418 -0.08 15.94 15.70
C THR A 418 1.30 15.29 15.71
N ALA A 419 1.54 14.18 16.41
CA ALA A 419 2.92 13.70 16.59
C ALA A 419 3.21 12.37 15.93
N HIS A 420 4.36 12.36 15.29
CA HIS A 420 5.14 11.18 14.94
C HIS A 420 5.86 10.65 16.17
N LEU A 421 5.87 9.33 16.35
CA LEU A 421 6.51 8.61 17.45
C LEU A 421 7.72 7.80 16.99
N ASN A 422 8.13 7.95 15.73
CA ASN A 422 9.16 7.15 15.05
C ASN A 422 8.80 5.65 14.99
N GLY A 423 9.74 4.84 14.48
CA GLY A 423 9.52 3.42 14.28
C GLY A 423 9.61 2.57 15.55
N ILE A 424 9.10 1.34 15.41
CA ILE A 424 8.94 0.34 16.46
C ILE A 424 9.84 -0.85 16.17
N ARG A 425 10.50 -1.39 17.19
CA ARG A 425 11.33 -2.60 17.14
C ARG A 425 10.64 -3.75 17.86
N ILE A 426 10.62 -4.92 17.24
CA ILE A 426 10.03 -6.14 17.80
C ILE A 426 11.04 -7.27 17.61
N GLY A 427 11.51 -7.86 18.72
CA GLY A 427 12.37 -9.04 18.68
C GLY A 427 11.61 -10.37 18.80
N TRP A 428 12.35 -11.47 18.92
CA TRP A 428 11.77 -12.80 19.15
C TRP A 428 11.36 -13.04 20.63
N THR A 429 12.11 -12.46 21.56
CA THR A 429 11.89 -12.54 23.01
C THR A 429 12.02 -11.18 23.69
N ALA A 430 12.87 -10.32 23.13
CA ALA A 430 12.98 -8.89 23.34
C ALA A 430 13.74 -8.32 22.13
N PRO A 431 13.67 -7.01 21.85
CA PRO A 431 14.57 -6.41 20.87
C PRO A 431 16.03 -6.69 21.23
N VAL A 432 16.85 -6.97 20.24
CA VAL A 432 18.30 -7.08 20.43
C VAL A 432 18.84 -5.73 20.91
N GLY A 433 20.03 -5.72 21.52
CA GLY A 433 20.60 -4.49 22.10
C GLY A 433 20.87 -3.39 21.06
N VAL A 434 22.16 -3.11 20.85
CA VAL A 434 22.57 -2.08 19.89
C VAL A 434 22.50 -2.65 18.47
N LEU A 435 21.88 -1.91 17.56
CA LEU A 435 21.89 -2.16 16.12
C LEU A 435 22.91 -1.22 15.46
N PRO A 436 24.19 -1.61 15.34
CA PRO A 436 25.27 -0.69 14.97
C PRO A 436 25.07 -0.05 13.59
N HIS A 437 24.46 -0.76 12.64
CA HIS A 437 24.21 -0.23 11.31
C HIS A 437 23.23 0.94 11.31
N LEU A 438 22.19 0.89 12.15
CA LEU A 438 21.20 1.97 12.21
C LEU A 438 21.79 3.30 12.69
N ALA A 439 22.87 3.25 13.49
CA ALA A 439 23.54 4.44 13.99
C ALA A 439 24.43 5.14 12.94
N VAL A 440 24.85 4.42 11.89
CA VAL A 440 25.80 4.92 10.88
C VAL A 440 25.19 5.07 9.48
N CYS A 441 24.06 4.41 9.22
CA CYS A 441 23.40 4.47 7.92
C CYS A 441 22.61 5.77 7.77
N PRO A 442 22.95 6.64 6.81
CA PRO A 442 22.26 7.92 6.62
C PRO A 442 20.82 7.76 6.12
N LYS A 443 20.44 6.55 5.68
CA LYS A 443 19.08 6.19 5.23
C LYS A 443 18.33 5.33 6.26
N ALA A 444 18.87 5.13 7.45
CA ALA A 444 18.15 4.44 8.51
C ALA A 444 17.13 5.40 9.14
N MET A 445 15.85 5.03 9.08
CA MET A 445 14.81 5.74 9.82
C MET A 445 14.93 5.47 11.32
N PRO A 446 14.56 6.45 12.17
CA PRO A 446 14.66 6.31 13.61
C PRO A 446 13.72 5.21 14.12
N LEU A 447 14.25 4.33 14.98
CA LEU A 447 13.52 3.26 15.65
C LEU A 447 13.65 3.44 17.17
N THR A 448 12.71 4.15 17.79
CA THR A 448 12.83 4.56 19.20
C THR A 448 11.92 3.78 20.16
N GLN A 449 11.00 2.96 19.63
CA GLN A 449 10.04 2.19 20.43
C GLN A 449 10.39 0.69 20.45
N THR A 450 10.03 -0.02 21.52
CA THR A 450 10.35 -1.44 21.76
C THR A 450 9.23 -2.26 22.40
#